data_AF-A0A1S3YX04-F1
#
_entry.id   AF-A0A1S3YX04-F1
#
_cell.length_a   1.000
_cell.length_b   1.000
_cell.length_c   1.000
_cell.angle_alpha   90.00
_cell.angle_beta   90.00
_cell.angle_gamma   90.00
#
_symmetry.space_group_name_H-M   'P 1'
#
loop_
_entity.id
_entity.type
_entity.pdbx_description
1 polymer ?
#
loop_
_entity_poly.entity_id
_entity_poly.type
_entity_poly.pdbx_seq_one_letter_code
_entity_poly.pdbx_strand_id
1 'polypeptide(L)'
;MAGGPMREQALPLLAAANNHGDLTVKLSSLKQLKDILLSAEPSHVAELFPYLIDLKSSPQSLVRKCLIEVIEAVGMKAKEHSLVLMPVLFTCLKDTSSMVTKQSIVSGMKIYCGVLEELSYQFHRHGIVERWLDELWTWMVKFKDAVFGFLFEVGPIGTKLLALKFLETYILRFTPDTNDSEKYVAQAKHGRSFNISWVVGHHPVLDPAVLTSDAKNTVGTLLDLLRSASSLPGLLTISVINSMSPAF
;
A
#
# COMPACT_ATOMS: atom_id res chain seq x y z
N MET A 1 -0.96 -35.73 0.96
CA MET A 1 -0.15 -34.80 1.77
C MET A 1 -1.08 -34.10 2.72
N ALA A 2 -0.96 -34.37 4.02
CA ALA A 2 -1.76 -33.69 5.05
C ALA A 2 -1.36 -32.21 5.09
N GLY A 3 -2.34 -31.30 5.17
CA GLY A 3 -2.07 -29.87 5.29
C GLY A 3 -1.32 -29.60 6.58
N GLY A 4 -0.33 -28.69 6.56
CA GLY A 4 0.40 -28.33 7.77
C GLY A 4 -0.52 -27.78 8.88
N PRO A 5 -0.08 -27.78 10.15
CA PRO A 5 -0.90 -27.41 11.31
C PRO A 5 -1.51 -26.01 11.23
N MET A 6 -0.88 -25.09 10.49
CA MET A 6 -1.42 -23.74 10.24
C MET A 6 -2.60 -23.77 9.27
N ARG A 7 -2.54 -24.59 8.21
CA ARG A 7 -3.62 -24.70 7.21
C ARG A 7 -4.88 -25.28 7.83
N GLU A 8 -4.72 -26.28 8.71
CA GLU A 8 -5.84 -26.89 9.44
C GLU A 8 -6.54 -25.90 10.37
N GLN A 9 -5.82 -24.92 10.91
CA GLN A 9 -6.39 -23.83 11.72
C GLN A 9 -6.99 -22.70 10.87
N ALA A 10 -6.37 -22.36 9.74
CA ALA A 10 -6.77 -21.23 8.91
C ALA A 10 -8.01 -21.51 8.05
N LEU A 11 -8.17 -22.72 7.52
CA LEU A 11 -9.29 -23.07 6.63
C LEU A 11 -10.67 -22.95 7.29
N PRO A 12 -10.89 -23.42 8.54
CA PRO A 12 -12.15 -23.18 9.24
C PRO A 12 -12.47 -21.70 9.44
N LEU A 13 -11.46 -20.87 9.72
CA LEU A 13 -11.64 -19.42 9.89
C LEU A 13 -12.02 -18.75 8.57
N LEU A 14 -11.38 -19.14 7.46
CA LEU A 14 -11.75 -18.69 6.11
C LEU A 14 -13.18 -19.10 5.75
N ALA A 15 -13.55 -20.36 6.03
CA ALA A 15 -14.90 -20.86 5.79
C ALA A 15 -15.95 -20.09 6.61
N ALA A 16 -15.67 -19.81 7.89
CA ALA A 16 -16.53 -19.00 8.74
C ALA A 16 -16.64 -17.56 8.23
N ALA A 17 -15.52 -16.93 7.87
CA ALA A 17 -15.48 -15.58 7.31
C ALA A 17 -16.30 -15.45 6.01
N ASN A 18 -16.28 -16.49 5.17
CA ASN A 18 -17.01 -16.47 3.92
C ASN A 18 -18.52 -16.74 4.12
N ASN A 19 -18.84 -17.81 4.87
CA ASN A 19 -20.17 -18.44 4.82
C ASN A 19 -21.06 -18.20 6.04
N HIS A 20 -20.53 -17.75 7.19
CA HIS A 20 -21.32 -17.66 8.41
C HIS A 20 -22.45 -16.60 8.33
N GLY A 21 -23.59 -16.81 8.98
CA GLY A 21 -24.70 -15.84 8.94
C GLY A 21 -24.43 -14.55 9.75
N ASP A 22 -23.78 -14.70 10.90
CA ASP A 22 -23.42 -13.58 11.79
C ASP A 22 -22.14 -12.88 11.33
N LEU A 23 -22.26 -11.56 11.10
CA LEU A 23 -21.15 -10.69 10.74
C LEU A 23 -20.07 -10.61 11.82
N THR A 24 -20.43 -10.65 13.10
CA THR A 24 -19.49 -10.59 14.22
C THR A 24 -18.52 -11.77 14.18
N VAL A 25 -19.04 -12.96 13.90
CA VAL A 25 -18.24 -14.18 13.73
C VAL A 25 -17.33 -14.06 12.52
N LYS A 26 -17.82 -13.56 11.38
CA LYS A 26 -16.96 -13.34 10.20
C LYS A 26 -15.77 -12.43 10.51
N LEU A 27 -16.03 -11.32 11.20
CA LEU A 27 -14.99 -10.35 11.53
C LEU A 27 -14.01 -10.88 12.58
N SER A 28 -14.46 -11.63 13.59
CA SER A 28 -13.56 -12.25 14.56
C SER A 28 -12.71 -13.35 13.91
N SER A 29 -13.27 -14.15 13.00
CA SER A 29 -12.52 -15.15 12.24
C SER A 29 -11.44 -14.52 11.35
N LEU A 30 -11.73 -13.39 10.68
CA LEU A 30 -10.72 -12.69 9.88
C LEU A 30 -9.60 -12.09 10.71
N LYS A 31 -9.91 -11.58 11.91
CA LYS A 31 -8.88 -11.08 12.84
C LYS A 31 -7.95 -12.21 13.29
N GLN A 32 -8.53 -13.34 13.73
CA GLN A 32 -7.75 -14.51 14.13
C GLN A 32 -6.91 -15.05 12.96
N LEU A 33 -7.49 -15.09 11.75
CA LEU A 33 -6.77 -15.51 10.55
C LEU A 33 -5.57 -14.59 10.28
N LYS A 34 -5.74 -13.26 10.41
CA LYS A 34 -4.65 -12.30 10.25
C LYS A 34 -3.47 -12.61 11.17
N ASP A 35 -3.74 -12.89 12.44
CA ASP A 35 -2.71 -13.18 13.45
C ASP A 35 -1.96 -14.48 13.13
N ILE A 36 -2.68 -15.51 12.66
CA ILE A 36 -2.08 -16.77 12.19
C ILE A 36 -1.18 -16.53 10.98
N LEU A 37 -1.65 -15.77 9.98
CA LEU A 37 -0.88 -15.47 8.77
C LEU A 37 0.39 -14.67 9.08
N LEU A 38 0.33 -13.77 10.06
CA LEU A 38 1.47 -12.96 10.50
C LEU A 38 2.59 -13.78 11.15
N SER A 39 2.29 -14.94 11.74
CA SER A 39 3.29 -15.84 12.34
C SER A 39 3.74 -16.98 11.42
N ALA A 40 3.01 -17.26 10.34
CA ALA A 40 3.29 -18.39 9.44
C ALA A 40 4.47 -18.18 8.47
N GLU A 41 5.05 -19.25 7.94
CA GLU A 41 6.06 -19.14 6.87
C GLU A 41 5.45 -18.61 5.55
N PRO A 42 6.22 -17.85 4.72
CA PRO A 42 5.77 -17.30 3.45
C PRO A 42 5.05 -18.28 2.50
N SER A 43 5.56 -19.51 2.38
CA SER A 43 4.98 -20.54 1.52
C SER A 43 3.58 -20.97 1.96
N HIS A 44 3.37 -21.13 3.27
CA HIS A 44 2.07 -21.51 3.82
C HIS A 44 1.03 -20.38 3.69
N VAL A 45 1.47 -19.12 3.77
CA VAL A 45 0.59 -17.96 3.55
C VAL A 45 0.08 -17.93 2.11
N ALA A 46 0.96 -18.21 1.13
CA ALA A 46 0.61 -18.22 -0.28
C ALA A 46 -0.48 -19.26 -0.63
N GLU A 47 -0.49 -20.42 0.04
CA GLU A 47 -1.52 -21.47 -0.16
C GLU A 47 -2.94 -20.98 0.13
N LEU A 48 -3.09 -19.93 0.95
CA LEU A 48 -4.39 -19.41 1.39
C LEU A 48 -4.90 -18.26 0.52
N PHE A 49 -4.10 -17.73 -0.40
CA PHE A 49 -4.48 -16.60 -1.25
C PHE A 49 -5.75 -16.83 -2.08
N PRO A 50 -5.99 -18.00 -2.70
CA PRO A 50 -7.23 -18.24 -3.43
C PRO A 50 -8.48 -17.99 -2.57
N TYR A 51 -8.48 -18.48 -1.32
CA TYR A 51 -9.59 -18.32 -0.40
C TYR A 51 -9.76 -16.87 0.09
N LEU A 52 -8.65 -16.13 0.25
CA LEU A 52 -8.70 -14.71 0.58
C LEU A 52 -9.31 -13.90 -0.57
N ILE A 53 -8.96 -14.23 -1.82
CA ILE A 53 -9.48 -13.55 -3.01
C ILE A 53 -11.01 -13.67 -3.10
N ASP A 54 -11.58 -14.81 -2.72
CA ASP A 54 -13.04 -15.03 -2.77
C ASP A 54 -13.81 -14.05 -1.86
N LEU A 55 -13.23 -13.64 -0.74
CA LEU A 55 -13.84 -12.72 0.21
C LEU A 55 -14.09 -11.32 -0.39
N LYS A 56 -13.43 -10.96 -1.51
CA LYS A 56 -13.66 -9.69 -2.21
C LYS A 56 -15.09 -9.57 -2.73
N SER A 57 -15.75 -10.70 -2.97
CA SER A 57 -17.13 -10.77 -3.47
C SER A 57 -18.17 -10.74 -2.34
N SER A 58 -17.74 -10.67 -1.08
CA SER A 58 -18.66 -10.62 0.05
C SER A 58 -19.61 -9.44 -0.06
N PRO A 59 -20.93 -9.61 0.18
CA PRO A 59 -21.88 -8.51 0.16
C PRO A 59 -21.61 -7.50 1.30
N GLN A 60 -20.95 -7.95 2.38
CA GLN A 60 -20.69 -7.14 3.56
C GLN A 60 -19.42 -6.31 3.36
N SER A 61 -19.57 -4.98 3.30
CA SER A 61 -18.44 -4.05 3.13
C SER A 61 -17.39 -4.16 4.24
N LEU A 62 -17.80 -4.49 5.47
CA LEU A 62 -16.87 -4.71 6.59
C LEU A 62 -15.97 -5.94 6.37
N VAL A 63 -16.47 -7.00 5.73
CA VAL A 63 -15.67 -8.18 5.37
C VAL A 63 -14.63 -7.80 4.32
N ARG A 64 -15.05 -7.08 3.27
CA ARG A 64 -14.14 -6.59 2.22
C ARG A 64 -13.09 -5.62 2.78
N LYS A 65 -13.47 -4.76 3.73
CA LYS A 65 -12.54 -3.90 4.46
C LYS A 65 -11.49 -4.72 5.23
N CYS A 66 -11.92 -5.70 6.02
CA CYS A 66 -11.00 -6.57 6.78
C CYS A 66 -10.12 -7.44 5.87
N LEU A 67 -10.62 -7.89 4.72
CA LEU A 67 -9.80 -8.55 3.70
C LEU A 67 -8.61 -7.68 3.29
N ILE A 68 -8.83 -6.38 3.06
CA ILE A 68 -7.76 -5.46 2.69
C ILE A 68 -6.75 -5.27 3.84
N GLU A 69 -7.20 -5.24 5.09
CA GLU A 69 -6.32 -5.23 6.26
C GLU A 69 -5.50 -6.52 6.44
N VAL A 70 -6.01 -7.65 5.94
CA VAL A 70 -5.27 -8.93 5.87
C VAL A 70 -4.27 -8.89 4.72
N ILE A 71 -4.67 -8.43 3.52
CA ILE A 71 -3.79 -8.27 2.35
C ILE A 71 -2.61 -7.34 2.69
N GLU A 72 -2.84 -6.24 3.40
CA GLU A 72 -1.78 -5.36 3.91
C GLU A 72 -0.74 -6.14 4.72
N ALA A 73 -1.20 -7.00 5.62
CA ALA A 73 -0.36 -7.71 6.58
C ALA A 73 0.50 -8.78 5.94
N VAL A 74 0.02 -9.38 4.84
CA VAL A 74 0.70 -10.50 4.16
C VAL A 74 1.30 -10.13 2.81
N GLY A 75 0.96 -8.96 2.27
CA GLY A 75 1.27 -8.55 0.91
C GLY A 75 2.76 -8.45 0.59
N MET A 76 3.61 -8.27 1.60
CA MET A 76 5.08 -8.30 1.42
C MET A 76 5.72 -9.59 1.93
N LYS A 77 4.95 -10.50 2.53
CA LYS A 77 5.47 -11.69 3.20
C LYS A 77 5.73 -12.84 2.24
N ALA A 78 4.83 -13.07 1.28
CA ALA A 78 4.88 -14.21 0.36
C ALA A 78 5.59 -13.93 -0.98
N LYS A 79 6.40 -12.85 -1.05
CA LYS A 79 7.18 -12.45 -2.23
C LYS A 79 6.35 -12.48 -3.53
N GLU A 80 6.77 -13.26 -4.53
CA GLU A 80 6.13 -13.37 -5.84
C GLU A 80 4.66 -13.79 -5.80
N HIS A 81 4.28 -14.62 -4.81
CA HIS A 81 2.90 -15.05 -4.67
C HIS A 81 1.98 -13.88 -4.37
N SER A 82 2.47 -12.79 -3.77
CA SER A 82 1.66 -11.62 -3.42
C SER A 82 1.12 -10.86 -4.64
N LEU A 83 1.67 -11.07 -5.84
CA LEU A 83 1.19 -10.44 -7.07
C LEU A 83 -0.29 -10.75 -7.35
N VAL A 84 -0.76 -11.92 -6.94
CA VAL A 84 -2.16 -12.34 -7.10
C VAL A 84 -3.15 -11.49 -6.28
N LEU A 85 -2.66 -10.80 -5.24
CA LEU A 85 -3.48 -9.94 -4.38
C LEU A 85 -3.66 -8.54 -4.97
N MET A 86 -2.81 -8.11 -5.92
CA MET A 86 -2.88 -6.76 -6.49
C MET A 86 -4.23 -6.49 -7.20
N PRO A 87 -4.77 -7.39 -8.05
CA PRO A 87 -6.10 -7.20 -8.61
C PRO A 87 -7.21 -7.03 -7.57
N VAL A 88 -7.09 -7.68 -6.39
CA VAL A 88 -8.05 -7.53 -5.29
C VAL A 88 -7.96 -6.12 -4.70
N LEU A 89 -6.75 -5.64 -4.41
CA LEU A 89 -6.52 -4.27 -3.94
C LEU A 89 -7.13 -3.23 -4.89
N PHE A 90 -6.93 -3.38 -6.21
CA PHE A 90 -7.50 -2.49 -7.22
C PHE A 90 -9.03 -2.58 -7.31
N THR A 91 -9.59 -3.77 -7.18
CA THR A 91 -11.05 -3.96 -7.15
C THR A 91 -11.64 -3.23 -5.95
N CYS A 92 -11.04 -3.38 -4.78
CA CYS A 92 -11.48 -2.72 -3.55
C CYS A 92 -11.19 -1.21 -3.52
N LEU A 93 -10.19 -0.74 -4.27
CA LEU A 93 -9.95 0.70 -4.45
C LEU A 93 -11.13 1.36 -5.16
N LYS A 94 -11.80 0.65 -6.06
CA LYS A 94 -12.99 1.11 -6.81
C LYS A 94 -14.31 0.60 -6.21
N ASP A 95 -14.30 0.22 -4.93
CA ASP A 95 -15.47 -0.32 -4.26
C ASP A 95 -16.60 0.72 -4.14
N THR A 96 -17.85 0.24 -4.15
CA THR A 96 -19.03 1.10 -3.96
C THR A 96 -19.12 1.67 -2.54
N SER A 97 -18.50 0.99 -1.57
CA SER A 97 -18.41 1.46 -0.19
C SER A 97 -17.17 2.34 0.00
N SER A 98 -17.39 3.62 0.29
CA SER A 98 -16.32 4.57 0.63
C SER A 98 -15.41 4.06 1.76
N MET A 99 -15.91 3.27 2.70
CA MET A 99 -15.08 2.69 3.76
C MET A 99 -14.03 1.70 3.21
N VAL A 100 -14.41 0.88 2.22
CA VAL A 100 -13.51 -0.09 1.59
C VAL A 100 -12.50 0.63 0.70
N THR A 101 -12.93 1.64 -0.06
CA THR A 101 -12.04 2.51 -0.85
C THR A 101 -10.99 3.18 0.04
N LYS A 102 -11.42 3.81 1.14
CA LYS A 102 -10.51 4.48 2.10
C LYS A 102 -9.52 3.49 2.70
N GLN A 103 -9.98 2.30 3.10
CA GLN A 103 -9.08 1.27 3.63
C GLN A 103 -8.08 0.80 2.56
N SER A 104 -8.50 0.66 1.31
CA SER A 104 -7.63 0.29 0.19
C SER A 104 -6.54 1.33 -0.06
N ILE A 105 -6.85 2.62 0.10
CA ILE A 105 -5.83 3.68 0.04
C ILE A 105 -4.83 3.52 1.20
N VAL A 106 -5.31 3.38 2.44
CA VAL A 106 -4.45 3.27 3.63
C VAL A 106 -3.54 2.04 3.56
N SER A 107 -4.10 0.87 3.25
CA SER A 107 -3.35 -0.37 3.17
C SER A 107 -2.44 -0.41 1.95
N GLY A 108 -2.92 0.04 0.79
CA GLY A 108 -2.10 0.10 -0.42
C GLY A 108 -0.93 1.08 -0.31
N MET A 109 -1.09 2.20 0.41
CA MET A 109 0.00 3.12 0.73
C MET A 109 1.09 2.47 1.59
N LYS A 110 0.73 1.59 2.53
CA LYS A 110 1.72 0.84 3.32
C LYS A 110 2.43 -0.21 2.48
N ILE A 111 1.69 -0.92 1.62
CA ILE A 111 2.29 -1.87 0.65
C ILE A 111 3.26 -1.11 -0.27
N TYR A 112 2.85 0.04 -0.80
CA TYR A 112 3.69 0.91 -1.63
C TYR A 112 5.03 1.25 -0.96
N CYS A 113 4.98 1.70 0.30
CA CYS A 113 6.20 1.96 1.07
C CYS A 113 7.05 0.70 1.27
N GLY A 114 6.42 -0.44 1.61
CA GLY A 114 7.12 -1.71 1.76
C GLY A 114 7.80 -2.20 0.48
N VAL A 115 7.18 -1.98 -0.67
CA VAL A 115 7.78 -2.30 -1.99
C VAL A 115 9.01 -1.43 -2.25
N LEU A 116 8.96 -0.13 -1.95
CA LEU A 116 10.11 0.76 -2.10
C LEU A 116 11.28 0.38 -1.19
N GLU A 117 10.97 0.03 0.06
CA GLU A 117 11.95 -0.43 1.03
C GLU A 117 12.61 -1.74 0.55
N GLU A 118 11.82 -2.69 0.05
CA GLU A 118 12.34 -3.96 -0.47
C GLU A 118 13.16 -3.77 -1.75
N LEU A 119 12.73 -2.91 -2.69
CA LEU A 119 13.48 -2.61 -3.93
C LEU A 119 14.88 -2.11 -3.61
N SER A 120 14.94 -1.16 -2.69
CA SER A 120 16.19 -0.54 -2.24
C SER A 120 17.05 -1.54 -1.50
N TYR A 121 16.44 -2.36 -0.65
CA TYR A 121 17.13 -3.38 0.13
C TYR A 121 17.77 -4.45 -0.76
N GLN A 122 17.04 -5.00 -1.73
CA GLN A 122 17.56 -6.02 -2.64
C GLN A 122 18.71 -5.48 -3.47
N PHE A 123 18.54 -4.29 -4.05
CA PHE A 123 19.57 -3.67 -4.85
C PHE A 123 20.82 -3.33 -4.03
N HIS A 124 20.66 -2.75 -2.83
CA HIS A 124 21.80 -2.42 -1.98
C HIS A 124 22.58 -3.66 -1.51
N ARG A 125 21.88 -4.75 -1.18
CA ARG A 125 22.50 -5.97 -0.63
C ARG A 125 23.09 -6.88 -1.71
N HIS A 126 22.45 -6.98 -2.88
CA HIS A 126 22.80 -7.98 -3.90
C HIS A 126 23.13 -7.38 -5.27
N GLY A 127 22.92 -6.07 -5.48
CA GLY A 127 23.09 -5.41 -6.78
C GLY A 127 22.05 -5.81 -7.83
N ILE A 128 21.08 -6.64 -7.47
CA ILE A 128 20.03 -7.17 -8.35
C ILE A 128 18.67 -6.99 -7.69
N VAL A 129 17.64 -6.88 -8.53
CA VAL A 129 16.24 -6.82 -8.11
C VAL A 129 15.53 -8.01 -8.73
N GLU A 130 14.81 -8.77 -7.90
CA GLU A 130 14.04 -9.91 -8.38
C GLU A 130 12.86 -9.46 -9.27
N ARG A 131 12.58 -10.22 -10.32
CA ARG A 131 11.56 -9.88 -11.32
C ARG A 131 10.17 -9.65 -10.72
N TRP A 132 9.78 -10.41 -9.71
CA TRP A 132 8.46 -10.24 -9.09
C TRP A 132 8.30 -8.87 -8.43
N LEU A 133 9.39 -8.27 -7.96
CA LEU A 133 9.39 -6.98 -7.30
C LEU A 133 9.29 -5.83 -8.31
N ASP A 134 9.89 -6.00 -9.50
CA ASP A 134 9.67 -5.13 -10.66
C ASP A 134 8.20 -5.16 -11.13
N GLU A 135 7.63 -6.36 -11.25
CA GLU A 135 6.22 -6.53 -11.59
C GLU A 135 5.30 -5.92 -10.51
N LEU A 136 5.65 -6.08 -9.23
CA LEU A 136 4.92 -5.49 -8.12
C LEU A 136 5.05 -3.96 -8.11
N TRP A 137 6.21 -3.41 -8.45
CA TRP A 137 6.43 -1.98 -8.62
C TRP A 137 5.55 -1.40 -9.72
N THR A 138 5.42 -2.10 -10.85
CA THR A 138 4.50 -1.71 -11.94
C THR A 138 3.05 -1.62 -11.44
N TRP A 139 2.62 -2.52 -10.55
CA TRP A 139 1.32 -2.40 -9.88
C TRP A 139 1.24 -1.19 -8.94
N MET A 140 2.32 -0.89 -8.21
CA MET A 140 2.39 0.26 -7.31
C MET A 140 2.34 1.61 -8.03
N VAL A 141 2.95 1.72 -9.22
CA VAL A 141 2.84 2.92 -10.08
C VAL A 141 1.38 3.11 -10.51
N LYS A 142 0.71 2.06 -10.99
CA LYS A 142 -0.73 2.13 -11.34
C LYS A 142 -1.60 2.49 -10.13
N PHE A 143 -1.21 2.04 -8.94
CA PHE A 143 -1.95 2.30 -7.70
C PHE A 143 -1.80 3.78 -7.31
N LYS A 144 -0.58 4.34 -7.38
CA LYS A 144 -0.32 5.77 -7.21
C LYS A 144 -1.22 6.60 -8.13
N ASP A 145 -1.21 6.30 -9.43
CA ASP A 145 -1.98 7.07 -10.42
C ASP A 145 -3.49 6.99 -10.14
N ALA A 146 -4.00 5.80 -9.80
CA ALA A 146 -5.40 5.62 -9.43
C ALA A 146 -5.79 6.42 -8.17
N VAL A 147 -4.93 6.43 -7.15
CA VAL A 147 -5.20 7.20 -5.92
C VAL A 147 -5.12 8.71 -6.18
N PHE A 148 -4.15 9.18 -6.95
CA PHE A 148 -4.02 10.60 -7.29
C PHE A 148 -5.25 11.08 -8.10
N GLY A 149 -5.81 10.24 -8.95
CA GLY A 149 -7.06 10.52 -9.67
C GLY A 149 -8.22 10.95 -8.77
N PHE A 150 -8.33 10.40 -7.55
CA PHE A 150 -9.41 10.75 -6.62
C PHE A 150 -9.42 12.22 -6.20
N LEU A 151 -8.30 12.95 -6.30
CA LEU A 151 -8.25 14.37 -5.99
C LEU A 151 -9.17 15.18 -6.91
N PHE A 152 -9.26 14.77 -8.18
CA PHE A 152 -9.98 15.47 -9.24
C PHE A 152 -11.39 14.94 -9.46
N GLU A 153 -11.69 13.73 -9.01
CA GLU A 153 -13.04 13.16 -9.13
C GLU A 153 -14.05 13.81 -8.17
N VAL A 154 -15.33 13.76 -8.53
CA VAL A 154 -16.42 14.06 -7.60
C VAL A 154 -16.56 12.89 -6.64
N GLY A 155 -16.37 13.13 -5.34
CA GLY A 155 -16.39 12.04 -4.39
C GLY A 155 -16.26 12.48 -2.93
N PRO A 156 -16.27 11.51 -1.99
CA PRO A 156 -16.19 11.79 -0.57
C PRO A 156 -14.90 12.53 -0.20
N ILE A 157 -15.04 13.60 0.59
CA ILE A 157 -13.90 14.40 1.09
C ILE A 157 -12.87 13.50 1.80
N GLY A 158 -13.32 12.48 2.55
CA GLY A 158 -12.44 11.54 3.23
C GLY A 158 -11.50 10.76 2.29
N THR A 159 -11.95 10.43 1.08
CA THR A 159 -11.11 9.77 0.06
C THR A 159 -10.06 10.74 -0.47
N LYS A 160 -10.47 11.99 -0.75
CA LYS A 160 -9.56 13.05 -1.21
C LYS A 160 -8.46 13.36 -0.19
N LEU A 161 -8.78 13.38 1.09
CA LEU A 161 -7.79 13.59 2.16
C LEU A 161 -6.76 12.47 2.22
N LEU A 162 -7.17 11.21 2.04
CA LEU A 162 -6.24 10.10 2.00
C LEU A 162 -5.37 10.13 0.74
N ALA A 163 -5.94 10.53 -0.39
CA ALA A 163 -5.18 10.74 -1.62
C ALA A 163 -4.13 11.87 -1.45
N LEU A 164 -4.50 12.99 -0.81
CA LEU A 164 -3.56 14.05 -0.46
C LEU A 164 -2.45 13.54 0.47
N LYS A 165 -2.78 12.70 1.45
CA LYS A 165 -1.77 12.13 2.36
C LYS A 165 -0.80 11.19 1.64
N PHE A 166 -1.29 10.42 0.67
CA PHE A 166 -0.42 9.59 -0.17
C PHE A 166 0.48 10.47 -1.05
N LEU A 167 -0.08 11.53 -1.63
CA LEU A 167 0.66 12.51 -2.42
C LEU A 167 1.78 13.17 -1.61
N GLU A 168 1.49 13.64 -0.41
CA GLU A 168 2.48 14.17 0.53
C GLU A 168 3.60 13.16 0.80
N THR A 169 3.22 11.91 1.05
CA THR A 169 4.20 10.84 1.30
C THR A 169 5.05 10.55 0.07
N TYR A 170 4.46 10.59 -1.12
CA TYR A 170 5.21 10.46 -2.37
C TYR A 170 6.27 11.56 -2.50
N ILE A 171 5.90 12.82 -2.29
CA ILE A 171 6.84 13.96 -2.31
C ILE A 171 7.98 13.73 -1.30
N LEU A 172 7.64 13.36 -0.06
CA LEU A 172 8.62 13.09 1.01
C LEU A 172 9.62 11.99 0.65
N ARG A 173 9.19 10.95 -0.08
CA ARG A 173 10.05 9.81 -0.45
C ARG A 173 11.02 10.13 -1.58
N PHE A 174 10.60 11.00 -2.50
CA PHE A 174 11.28 11.26 -3.77
C PHE A 174 11.90 12.65 -3.89
N THR A 175 11.80 13.45 -2.83
CA THR A 175 12.60 14.65 -2.64
C THR A 175 13.83 14.28 -1.83
N PRO A 176 15.04 14.42 -2.37
CA PRO A 176 16.27 14.07 -1.66
C PRO A 176 16.44 14.96 -0.42
N ASP A 177 16.88 14.37 0.70
CA ASP A 177 17.22 15.12 1.90
C ASP A 177 18.44 16.00 1.63
N THR A 178 18.39 17.28 2.00
CA THR A 178 19.50 18.23 1.85
C THR A 178 20.63 18.03 2.87
N ASN A 179 20.46 17.13 3.85
CA ASN A 179 21.45 16.86 4.90
C ASN A 179 22.23 15.56 4.64
N ASP A 180 23.45 15.71 4.13
CA ASP A 180 24.64 14.85 4.12
C ASP A 180 24.50 13.33 4.38
N SER A 181 24.50 12.59 3.28
CA SER A 181 25.53 11.62 2.81
C SER A 181 26.35 10.69 3.73
N GLU A 182 26.22 10.64 5.06
CA GLU A 182 27.18 9.83 5.86
C GLU A 182 26.59 8.85 6.89
N LYS A 183 25.27 8.59 6.90
CA LYS A 183 24.66 7.66 7.89
C LYS A 183 23.91 6.47 7.29
N TYR A 184 24.36 5.98 6.13
CA TYR A 184 23.62 4.99 5.33
C TYR A 184 23.53 3.58 5.93
N VAL A 185 24.56 3.08 6.63
CA VAL A 185 24.64 1.64 6.98
C VAL A 185 23.95 1.29 8.32
N ALA A 186 23.89 2.22 9.27
CA ALA A 186 23.29 1.96 10.58
C ALA A 186 21.75 2.14 10.60
N GLN A 187 21.20 2.90 9.65
CA GLN A 187 19.80 3.34 9.67
C GLN A 187 18.83 2.38 8.96
N ALA A 188 19.29 1.61 7.96
CA ALA A 188 18.46 0.59 7.30
C ALA A 188 18.01 -0.54 8.26
N LYS A 189 18.72 -0.77 9.38
CA LYS A 189 18.34 -1.74 10.41
C LYS A 189 17.31 -1.23 11.44
N HIS A 190 17.01 0.07 11.47
CA HIS A 190 16.25 0.72 12.55
C HIS A 190 14.87 1.24 12.15
N GLY A 191 14.27 0.74 11.06
CA GLY A 191 12.88 1.04 10.73
C GLY A 191 12.61 2.48 10.28
N ARG A 192 13.57 3.14 9.62
CA ARG A 192 13.28 4.35 8.83
C ARG A 192 13.05 3.97 7.37
N SER A 193 11.80 4.04 6.94
CA SER A 193 11.27 4.83 5.83
C SER A 193 12.24 5.15 4.66
N PHE A 194 12.01 4.55 3.48
CA PHE A 194 12.75 4.77 2.22
C PHE A 194 13.03 6.26 1.89
N ASN A 195 14.20 6.56 1.29
CA ASN A 195 14.54 7.85 0.69
C ASN A 195 15.24 7.65 -0.67
N ILE A 196 14.92 8.48 -1.66
CA ILE A 196 15.48 8.38 -3.03
C ILE A 196 17.00 8.53 -3.11
N SER A 197 17.64 9.22 -2.15
CA SER A 197 19.11 9.32 -2.05
C SER A 197 19.81 7.96 -1.91
N TRP A 198 19.08 6.91 -1.51
CA TRP A 198 19.62 5.55 -1.39
C TRP A 198 19.72 4.83 -2.74
N VAL A 199 19.00 5.32 -3.74
CA VAL A 199 19.03 4.79 -5.10
C VAL A 199 20.17 5.47 -5.86
N VAL A 200 21.39 5.00 -5.61
CA VAL A 200 22.60 5.49 -6.29
C VAL A 200 22.92 4.61 -7.49
N GLY A 201 23.22 5.22 -8.63
CA GLY A 201 23.63 4.52 -9.86
C GLY A 201 22.46 4.01 -10.70
N HIS A 202 22.75 3.07 -11.62
CA HIS A 202 21.79 2.52 -12.58
C HIS A 202 20.91 1.43 -11.94
N HIS A 203 20.06 1.81 -10.98
CA HIS A 203 19.10 0.87 -10.40
C HIS A 203 18.16 0.35 -11.50
N PRO A 204 17.93 -0.97 -11.62
CA PRO A 204 17.26 -1.55 -12.79
C PRO A 204 15.77 -1.23 -12.90
N VAL A 205 15.11 -0.95 -11.77
CA VAL A 205 13.66 -0.66 -11.69
C VAL A 205 13.35 0.81 -11.40
N LEU A 206 13.99 1.39 -10.37
CA LEU A 206 13.81 2.79 -9.97
C LEU A 206 14.77 3.69 -10.77
N ASP A 207 14.22 4.63 -11.54
CA ASP A 207 14.99 5.72 -12.15
C ASP A 207 14.89 6.98 -11.25
N PRO A 208 15.98 7.37 -10.55
CA PRO A 208 15.95 8.51 -9.65
C PRO A 208 15.58 9.83 -10.35
N ALA A 209 16.02 10.05 -11.58
CA ALA A 209 15.74 11.28 -12.30
C ALA A 209 14.24 11.39 -12.64
N VAL A 210 13.64 10.29 -13.11
CA VAL A 210 12.20 10.23 -13.40
C VAL A 210 11.39 10.41 -12.11
N LEU A 211 11.76 9.72 -11.02
CA LEU A 211 11.01 9.76 -9.77
C LEU A 211 11.08 11.13 -9.08
N THR A 212 12.25 11.76 -9.04
CA THR A 212 12.38 13.13 -8.52
C THR A 212 11.67 14.14 -9.42
N SER A 213 11.65 13.95 -10.74
CA SER A 213 10.85 14.79 -11.64
C SER A 213 9.34 14.62 -11.40
N ASP A 214 8.86 13.38 -11.22
CA ASP A 214 7.44 13.12 -10.92
C ASP A 214 7.05 13.71 -9.56
N ALA A 215 7.94 13.68 -8.57
CA ALA A 215 7.72 14.33 -7.27
C ALA A 215 7.59 15.85 -7.40
N LYS A 216 8.41 16.50 -8.25
CA LYS A 216 8.28 17.94 -8.54
C LYS A 216 6.95 18.27 -9.21
N ASN A 217 6.52 17.47 -10.18
CA ASN A 217 5.19 17.63 -10.82
C ASN A 217 4.06 17.48 -9.80
N THR A 218 4.24 16.57 -8.85
CA THR A 218 3.31 16.32 -7.75
C THR A 218 3.21 17.52 -6.79
N VAL A 219 4.31 18.22 -6.52
CA VAL A 219 4.29 19.53 -5.82
C VAL A 219 3.51 20.57 -6.62
N GLY A 220 3.69 20.62 -7.94
CA GLY A 220 2.89 21.47 -8.84
C GLY A 220 1.37 21.24 -8.68
N THR A 221 0.96 19.97 -8.55
CA THR A 221 -0.43 19.60 -8.29
C THR A 221 -0.95 20.17 -6.97
N LEU A 222 -0.16 20.14 -5.88
CA LEU A 222 -0.54 20.78 -4.61
C LEU A 222 -0.72 22.29 -4.75
N LEU A 223 0.18 22.95 -5.50
CA LEU A 223 0.09 24.39 -5.76
C LEU A 223 -1.18 24.75 -6.53
N ASP A 224 -1.57 23.94 -7.51
CA ASP A 224 -2.79 24.16 -8.29
C ASP A 224 -4.06 23.96 -7.44
N LEU A 225 -4.06 22.96 -6.54
CA LEU A 225 -5.12 22.78 -5.56
C LEU A 225 -5.20 23.97 -4.60
N LEU A 226 -4.06 24.46 -4.10
CA LEU A 226 -4.01 25.63 -3.23
C LEU A 226 -4.51 26.90 -3.92
N ARG A 227 -4.17 27.10 -5.21
CA ARG A 227 -4.67 28.23 -6.00
C ARG A 227 -6.19 28.18 -6.14
N SER A 228 -6.77 27.00 -6.07
CA SER A 228 -8.21 26.74 -6.12
C SER A 228 -8.87 26.72 -4.73
N ALA A 229 -8.15 27.10 -3.66
CA ALA A 229 -8.60 26.98 -2.26
C ALA A 229 -9.92 27.67 -1.95
N SER A 230 -10.26 28.75 -2.66
CA SER A 230 -11.55 29.45 -2.52
C SER A 230 -12.76 28.59 -2.90
N SER A 231 -12.54 27.55 -3.70
CA SER A 231 -13.56 26.60 -4.17
C SER A 231 -13.51 25.24 -3.46
N LEU A 232 -12.51 25.02 -2.60
CA LEU A 232 -12.31 23.76 -1.90
C LEU A 232 -13.01 23.76 -0.53
N PRO A 233 -13.54 22.61 -0.09
CA PRO A 233 -13.94 22.41 1.30
C PRO A 233 -12.79 22.79 2.25
N GLY A 234 -13.08 23.56 3.30
CA GLY A 234 -12.04 24.12 4.18
C GLY A 234 -11.08 23.08 4.77
N LEU A 235 -11.56 21.87 5.04
CA LEU A 235 -10.73 20.78 5.55
C LEU A 235 -9.73 20.24 4.51
N LEU A 236 -10.07 20.28 3.22
CA LEU A 236 -9.12 19.98 2.13
C LEU A 236 -8.09 21.10 1.99
N THR A 237 -8.50 22.36 2.07
CA THR A 237 -7.58 23.51 2.03
C THR A 237 -6.52 23.42 3.12
N ILE A 238 -6.93 23.14 4.36
CA ILE A 238 -5.99 22.94 5.49
C ILE A 238 -5.06 21.75 5.21
N SER A 239 -5.59 20.64 4.70
CA SER A 239 -4.76 19.48 4.38
C SER A 239 -3.72 19.78 3.30
N VAL A 240 -4.08 20.51 2.25
CA VAL A 240 -3.15 20.94 1.19
C VAL A 240 -2.03 21.80 1.79
N ILE A 241 -2.38 22.79 2.61
CA ILE A 241 -1.40 23.66 3.28
C ILE A 241 -0.45 22.82 4.15
N ASN A 242 -0.98 21.91 4.95
CA ASN A 242 -0.17 21.05 5.83
C ASN A 242 0.76 20.13 5.04
N SER A 243 0.29 19.56 3.92
CA SER A 243 1.09 18.68 3.06
C SER A 243 2.22 19.41 2.31
N MET A 244 2.19 20.74 2.26
CA MET A 244 3.28 21.56 1.70
C MET A 244 4.36 21.91 2.73
N SER A 245 4.05 21.85 4.03
CA SER A 245 5.03 22.16 5.09
C SER A 245 6.31 21.33 5.04
N PRO A 246 6.31 20.05 4.61
CA PRO A 246 7.55 19.28 4.47
C PRO A 246 8.34 19.55 3.19
N ALA A 247 7.79 20.34 2.25
CA ALA A 247 8.41 20.65 0.96
C ALA A 247 9.20 21.98 0.95
N PHE A 248 9.23 22.69 2.09
CA PHE A 248 9.96 23.93 2.35
C PHE A 248 10.81 23.79 3.61
#